data_AF-A0A963EK37-F1
#
_entry.id   AF-A0A963EK37-F1
#
_cell.length_a   1.000
_cell.length_b   1.000
_cell.length_c   1.000
_cell.angle_alpha   90.00
_cell.angle_beta   90.00
_cell.angle_gamma   90.00
#
_symmetry.space_group_name_H-M   'P 1'
#
loop_
_entity.id
_entity.type
_entity.pdbx_description
1 polymer ?
#
loop_
_entity_poly.entity_id
_entity_poly.type
_entity_poly.pdbx_seq_one_letter_code
_entity_poly.pdbx_strand_id
1 'polypeptide(L)'
;QRQQLRERWPTALPMPITDADTEADADASDEVTPEETSSADSDAAQALRKSLQKILGTLQRELRQRNLKHANRLWRKAEGLLAEDNAPDWQSRLDKLRPQLDELRDWHAFAAEPKKVQLCERMEALQNDSMDAEEKAGLIHALHDEWRELMSADQESDQALWERFRSASDIAYAPCREHFREVDAQRSANIEKRKTMLAQLQQFVAQQDWENADWPKVLDIRRTAPQEWAGYQPVHFTENRELGRQFSAVLKQLDEALKQAGDRHAAVYQQLLDAASALLEESASRDSIDRWKALQEKWKKAGWLPPNRYRGLHKKFRALGDQLFARLDAERNAHKARIQEESAALRSALEVLRAALEADNATLDLAALQQQANDVMALPCPPKDKLATQRDELVRRVRALKQWQAQWQQWHTLAEQLQACANADSNAAQRELAVAVEFAAGVPSPDEAREERMQWQLQQLQQAMKGGAQDEP
;
A
#
# COMPACT_ATOMS: atom_id res chain seq x y z
N GLN A 1 36.99 -63.59 -34.82
CA GLN A 1 35.66 -64.14 -34.44
C GLN A 1 35.22 -65.34 -35.27
N ARG A 2 35.22 -65.32 -36.62
CA ARG A 2 34.84 -66.50 -37.44
C ARG A 2 35.82 -67.69 -37.36
N GLN A 3 37.13 -67.46 -37.28
CA GLN A 3 38.12 -68.55 -37.06
C GLN A 3 38.00 -69.19 -35.66
N GLN A 4 37.81 -68.38 -34.61
CA GLN A 4 37.60 -68.86 -33.24
C GLN A 4 36.29 -69.66 -33.06
N LEU A 5 35.31 -69.50 -33.96
CA LEU A 5 34.08 -70.29 -34.00
C LEU A 5 34.26 -71.64 -34.72
N ARG A 6 35.20 -71.76 -35.68
CA ARG A 6 35.54 -73.04 -36.34
C ARG A 6 36.26 -74.00 -35.40
N GLU A 7 37.15 -73.49 -34.54
CA GLU A 7 37.92 -74.32 -33.59
C GLU A 7 37.08 -74.87 -32.43
N ARG A 8 35.87 -74.32 -32.19
CA ARG A 8 34.95 -74.75 -31.13
C ARG A 8 33.74 -75.53 -31.66
N TRP A 9 33.74 -75.96 -32.92
CA TRP A 9 32.61 -76.68 -33.50
C TRP A 9 32.57 -78.15 -33.04
N PRO A 10 31.45 -78.64 -32.49
CA PRO A 10 31.32 -80.04 -32.07
C PRO A 10 31.39 -81.00 -33.26
N THR A 11 32.15 -82.11 -33.13
CA THR A 11 32.34 -83.13 -34.19
C THR A 11 31.09 -83.93 -34.56
N ALA A 12 29.98 -83.75 -33.86
CA ALA A 12 28.72 -84.46 -34.09
C ALA A 12 27.72 -83.72 -35.00
N LEU A 13 28.07 -82.53 -35.53
CA LEU A 13 27.19 -81.73 -36.38
C LEU A 13 27.91 -81.29 -37.67
N PRO A 14 27.27 -81.41 -38.85
CA PRO A 14 27.88 -80.97 -40.11
C PRO A 14 28.09 -79.45 -40.11
N MET A 15 29.29 -79.00 -40.46
CA MET A 15 29.63 -77.58 -40.57
C MET A 15 28.94 -76.96 -41.81
N PRO A 16 28.48 -75.69 -41.72
CA PRO A 16 27.87 -75.00 -42.83
C PRO A 16 28.90 -74.65 -43.91
N ILE A 17 28.58 -75.05 -45.15
CA ILE A 17 29.34 -74.74 -46.37
C ILE A 17 29.21 -73.24 -46.63
N THR A 18 30.34 -72.53 -46.72
CA THR A 18 30.40 -71.15 -47.20
C THR A 18 30.89 -71.15 -48.63
N ASP A 19 30.13 -70.51 -49.52
CA ASP A 19 30.40 -70.37 -50.95
C ASP A 19 31.70 -69.58 -51.21
N ALA A 20 32.81 -70.31 -51.21
CA ALA A 20 34.07 -69.96 -51.85
C ALA A 20 34.80 -71.30 -52.03
N ASP A 21 35.17 -71.60 -53.27
CA ASP A 21 35.95 -72.76 -53.71
C ASP A 21 35.13 -74.00 -54.15
N THR A 22 34.41 -73.86 -55.26
CA THR A 22 34.22 -74.97 -56.21
C THR A 22 34.51 -74.45 -57.62
N GLU A 23 35.77 -74.48 -58.02
CA GLU A 23 36.17 -74.55 -59.43
C GLU A 23 37.64 -74.97 -59.49
N ALA A 24 37.84 -76.26 -59.78
CA ALA A 24 39.10 -76.82 -60.23
C ALA A 24 38.78 -77.76 -61.39
N ASP A 25 39.14 -77.27 -62.58
CA ASP A 25 39.65 -78.00 -63.74
C ASP A 25 38.79 -79.11 -64.35
N ALA A 26 37.97 -78.69 -65.32
CA ALA A 26 37.69 -79.48 -66.53
C ALA A 26 38.40 -78.82 -67.72
N ASP A 27 39.36 -79.55 -68.26
CA ASP A 27 40.13 -79.22 -69.46
C ASP A 27 39.29 -79.50 -70.74
N ALA A 28 39.54 -78.71 -71.79
CA ALA A 28 39.15 -78.84 -73.21
C ALA A 28 38.28 -77.72 -73.81
N SER A 29 38.98 -76.73 -74.36
CA SER A 29 38.80 -76.08 -75.68
C SER A 29 37.45 -76.20 -76.40
N ASP A 30 36.79 -75.07 -76.66
CA ASP A 30 36.82 -74.44 -77.99
C ASP A 30 36.15 -73.05 -77.97
N GLU A 31 36.79 -72.12 -78.69
CA GLU A 31 36.34 -70.76 -78.98
C GLU A 31 34.95 -70.72 -79.62
N VAL A 32 34.07 -69.79 -79.21
CA VAL A 32 33.41 -68.77 -80.06
C VAL A 32 32.78 -67.69 -79.15
N THR A 33 32.90 -66.45 -79.63
CA THR A 33 32.51 -65.11 -79.16
C THR A 33 31.11 -64.90 -78.51
N PRO A 34 30.93 -63.78 -77.78
CA PRO A 34 29.90 -63.62 -76.74
C PRO A 34 28.54 -63.13 -77.25
N GLU A 35 27.47 -63.78 -76.80
CA GLU A 35 26.11 -63.21 -76.70
C GLU A 35 25.85 -62.81 -75.24
N GLU A 36 26.47 -61.72 -74.79
CA GLU A 36 26.15 -61.05 -73.53
C GLU A 36 24.86 -60.21 -73.66
N THR A 37 23.72 -60.86 -73.87
CA THR A 37 22.40 -60.24 -73.61
C THR A 37 21.34 -61.22 -73.10
N SER A 38 21.59 -62.54 -73.11
CA SER A 38 20.53 -63.51 -72.76
C SER A 38 20.38 -63.83 -71.26
N SER A 39 21.40 -63.64 -70.42
CA SER A 39 21.33 -64.01 -68.99
C SER A 39 20.70 -62.93 -68.11
N ALA A 40 21.03 -61.65 -68.36
CA ALA A 40 20.51 -60.52 -67.60
C ALA A 40 18.98 -60.36 -67.77
N ASP A 41 18.45 -60.57 -68.98
CA ASP A 41 17.01 -60.52 -69.25
C ASP A 41 16.26 -61.71 -68.63
N SER A 42 16.89 -62.90 -68.57
CA SER A 42 16.36 -64.07 -67.87
C SER A 42 16.31 -63.87 -66.35
N ASP A 43 17.38 -63.33 -65.76
CA ASP A 43 17.47 -63.09 -64.32
C ASP A 43 16.55 -61.95 -63.86
N ALA A 44 16.40 -60.89 -64.66
CA ALA A 44 15.43 -59.82 -64.43
C ALA A 44 13.99 -60.34 -64.49
N ALA A 45 13.65 -61.13 -65.52
CA ALA A 45 12.33 -61.76 -65.64
C ALA A 45 12.05 -62.74 -64.48
N GLN A 46 13.07 -63.47 -64.00
CA GLN A 46 12.92 -64.39 -62.86
C GLN A 46 12.76 -63.63 -61.54
N ALA A 47 13.45 -62.51 -61.35
CA ALA A 47 13.30 -61.63 -60.20
C ALA A 47 11.91 -60.98 -60.16
N LEU A 48 11.40 -60.51 -61.30
CA LEU A 48 10.05 -59.95 -61.45
C LEU A 48 8.98 -61.00 -61.10
N ARG A 49 9.12 -62.23 -61.61
CA ARG A 49 8.23 -63.36 -61.26
C ARG A 49 8.24 -63.70 -59.78
N LYS A 50 9.42 -63.75 -59.14
CA LYS A 50 9.55 -63.96 -57.68
C LYS A 50 8.86 -62.83 -56.89
N SER A 51 8.96 -61.59 -57.38
CA SER A 51 8.34 -60.44 -56.74
C SER A 51 6.81 -60.45 -56.87
N LEU A 52 6.27 -60.77 -58.05
CA LEU A 52 4.84 -60.96 -58.31
C LEU A 52 4.27 -62.12 -57.50
N GLN A 53 4.99 -63.25 -57.41
CA GLN A 53 4.60 -64.38 -56.58
C GLN A 53 4.48 -63.99 -55.10
N LYS A 54 5.43 -63.22 -54.59
CA LYS A 54 5.41 -62.74 -53.21
C LYS A 54 4.26 -61.77 -52.97
N ILE A 55 4.05 -60.80 -53.87
CA ILE A 55 2.97 -59.81 -53.76
C ILE A 55 1.60 -60.48 -53.81
N LEU A 56 1.36 -61.41 -54.73
CA LEU A 56 0.09 -62.14 -54.84
C LEU A 56 -0.14 -63.05 -53.62
N GLY A 57 0.89 -63.72 -53.12
CA GLY A 57 0.80 -64.52 -51.89
C GLY A 57 0.44 -63.66 -50.67
N THR A 58 1.02 -62.47 -50.54
CA THR A 58 0.65 -61.50 -49.49
C THR A 58 -0.74 -60.94 -49.71
N LEU A 59 -1.12 -60.59 -50.94
CA LEU A 59 -2.45 -60.06 -51.29
C LEU A 59 -3.55 -61.08 -50.92
N GLN A 60 -3.37 -62.35 -51.26
CA GLN A 60 -4.31 -63.41 -50.89
C GLN A 60 -4.46 -63.54 -49.37
N ARG A 61 -3.38 -63.36 -48.61
CA ARG A 61 -3.40 -63.39 -47.15
C ARG A 61 -4.17 -62.20 -46.59
N GLU A 62 -3.93 -61.00 -47.10
CA GLU A 62 -4.62 -59.77 -46.68
C GLU A 62 -6.10 -59.76 -47.05
N LEU A 63 -6.46 -60.31 -48.23
CA LEU A 63 -7.86 -60.51 -48.64
C LEU A 63 -8.58 -61.47 -47.68
N ARG A 64 -7.94 -62.57 -47.27
CA ARG A 64 -8.49 -63.49 -46.25
C ARG A 64 -8.63 -62.84 -44.88
N GLN A 65 -7.70 -61.95 -44.53
CA GLN A 65 -7.74 -61.17 -43.28
C GLN A 65 -8.66 -59.95 -43.36
N ARG A 66 -9.33 -59.73 -44.50
CA ARG A 66 -10.21 -58.58 -44.79
C ARG A 66 -9.54 -57.21 -44.61
N ASN A 67 -8.23 -57.12 -44.81
CA ASN A 67 -7.49 -55.87 -44.70
C ASN A 67 -7.48 -55.10 -46.03
N LEU A 68 -8.53 -54.31 -46.27
CA LEU A 68 -8.74 -53.60 -47.53
C LEU A 68 -7.60 -52.62 -47.87
N LYS A 69 -7.08 -51.87 -46.89
CA LYS A 69 -6.02 -50.86 -47.12
C LYS A 69 -4.73 -51.51 -47.61
N HIS A 70 -4.33 -52.63 -47.00
CA HIS A 70 -3.12 -53.33 -47.45
C HIS A 70 -3.35 -54.08 -48.77
N ALA A 71 -4.53 -54.67 -48.96
CA ALA A 71 -4.92 -55.33 -50.20
C ALA A 71 -4.92 -54.36 -51.41
N ASN A 72 -5.55 -53.19 -51.31
CA ASN A 72 -5.57 -52.18 -52.38
C ASN A 72 -4.16 -51.66 -52.75
N ARG A 73 -3.28 -51.50 -51.75
CA ARG A 73 -1.88 -51.11 -52.00
C ARG A 73 -1.10 -52.20 -52.74
N LEU A 74 -1.28 -53.46 -52.35
CA LEU A 74 -0.63 -54.61 -52.99
C LEU A 74 -1.18 -54.86 -54.40
N TRP A 75 -2.49 -54.65 -54.60
CA TRP A 75 -3.16 -54.73 -55.90
C TRP A 75 -2.57 -53.72 -56.90
N ARG A 76 -2.52 -52.43 -56.56
CA ARG A 76 -1.91 -51.39 -57.41
C ARG A 76 -0.44 -51.66 -57.71
N LYS A 77 0.30 -52.20 -56.74
CA LYS A 77 1.70 -52.58 -56.93
C LYS A 77 1.85 -53.76 -57.90
N ALA A 78 0.92 -54.72 -57.84
CA ALA A 78 0.89 -55.84 -58.78
C ALA A 78 0.48 -55.38 -60.19
N GLU A 79 -0.51 -54.50 -60.32
CA GLU A 79 -0.91 -53.90 -61.61
C GLU A 79 0.22 -53.10 -62.25
N GLY A 80 0.96 -52.28 -61.48
CA GLY A 80 2.11 -51.54 -62.00
C GLY A 80 3.21 -52.44 -62.54
N LEU A 81 3.56 -53.51 -61.82
CA LEU A 81 4.56 -54.49 -62.27
C LEU A 81 4.09 -55.31 -63.48
N LEU A 82 2.78 -55.54 -63.64
CA LEU A 82 2.19 -56.23 -64.79
C LEU A 82 1.99 -55.32 -66.02
N ALA A 83 1.99 -54.00 -65.82
CA ALA A 83 1.99 -53.02 -66.91
C ALA A 83 3.38 -52.88 -67.54
N GLU A 84 4.44 -53.12 -66.77
CA GLU A 84 5.84 -53.11 -67.21
C GLU A 84 6.21 -54.38 -67.99
N ASP A 85 5.69 -55.55 -67.59
CA ASP A 85 5.96 -56.84 -68.22
C ASP A 85 4.65 -57.58 -68.55
N ASN A 86 4.38 -57.78 -69.84
CA ASN A 86 3.13 -58.37 -70.33
C ASN A 86 3.07 -59.89 -70.07
N ALA A 87 2.74 -60.27 -68.83
CA ALA A 87 2.72 -61.65 -68.36
C ALA A 87 1.28 -62.18 -68.14
N PRO A 88 0.68 -62.87 -69.13
CA PRO A 88 -0.75 -63.20 -69.14
C PRO A 88 -1.16 -64.21 -68.05
N ASP A 89 -0.26 -65.09 -67.62
CA ASP A 89 -0.52 -66.08 -66.57
C ASP A 89 -0.71 -65.41 -65.19
N TRP A 90 0.02 -64.32 -64.94
CA TRP A 90 -0.04 -63.58 -63.69
C TRP A 90 -1.19 -62.58 -63.68
N GLN A 91 -1.49 -61.97 -64.83
CA GLN A 91 -2.73 -61.22 -65.06
C GLN A 91 -3.96 -62.10 -64.76
N SER A 92 -4.03 -63.32 -65.34
CA SER A 92 -5.11 -64.27 -65.08
C SER A 92 -5.24 -64.68 -63.60
N ARG A 93 -4.13 -64.70 -62.85
CA ARG A 93 -4.15 -64.99 -61.40
C ARG A 93 -4.60 -63.79 -60.58
N LEU A 94 -4.24 -62.58 -60.98
CA LEU A 94 -4.71 -61.34 -60.38
C LEU A 94 -6.20 -61.16 -60.65
N ASP A 95 -6.65 -61.38 -61.88
CA ASP A 95 -8.06 -61.34 -62.30
C ASP A 95 -8.94 -62.30 -61.50
N LYS A 96 -8.43 -63.46 -61.10
CA LYS A 96 -9.16 -64.40 -60.21
C LYS A 96 -9.38 -63.86 -58.80
N LEU A 97 -8.51 -62.96 -58.32
CA LEU A 97 -8.63 -62.32 -57.00
C LEU A 97 -9.44 -61.03 -57.05
N ARG A 98 -9.67 -60.49 -58.25
CA ARG A 98 -10.45 -59.28 -58.49
C ARG A 98 -11.84 -59.31 -57.87
N PRO A 99 -12.66 -60.39 -58.03
CA PRO A 99 -14.00 -60.43 -57.44
C PRO A 99 -13.98 -60.37 -55.91
N GLN A 100 -12.95 -60.97 -55.27
CA GLN A 100 -12.81 -60.94 -53.81
C GLN A 100 -12.38 -59.56 -53.32
N LEU A 101 -11.56 -58.85 -54.09
CA LEU A 101 -11.19 -57.48 -53.78
C LEU A 101 -12.39 -56.54 -53.99
N ASP A 102 -13.09 -56.66 -55.12
CA ASP A 102 -14.27 -55.86 -55.44
C ASP A 102 -15.39 -56.12 -54.43
N GLU A 103 -15.65 -57.36 -54.00
CA GLU A 103 -16.59 -57.65 -52.93
C GLU A 103 -16.20 -56.95 -51.61
N LEU A 104 -14.92 -56.96 -51.22
CA LEU A 104 -14.46 -56.25 -50.02
C LEU A 104 -14.55 -54.72 -50.17
N ARG A 105 -14.32 -54.19 -51.37
CA ARG A 105 -14.50 -52.76 -51.69
C ARG A 105 -15.97 -52.37 -51.60
N ASP A 106 -16.86 -53.17 -52.16
CA ASP A 106 -18.31 -52.96 -52.14
C ASP A 106 -18.86 -53.05 -50.72
N TRP A 107 -18.43 -54.04 -49.92
CA TRP A 107 -18.80 -54.13 -48.51
C TRP A 107 -18.32 -52.93 -47.68
N HIS A 108 -17.10 -52.45 -47.95
CA HIS A 108 -16.57 -51.27 -47.27
C HIS A 108 -17.27 -49.98 -47.73
N ALA A 109 -17.57 -49.85 -49.03
CA ALA A 109 -18.36 -48.76 -49.57
C ALA A 109 -19.75 -48.74 -48.93
N PHE A 110 -20.45 -49.88 -48.93
CA PHE A 110 -21.76 -50.04 -48.30
C PHE A 110 -21.76 -49.70 -46.80
N ALA A 111 -20.70 -50.05 -46.06
CA ALA A 111 -20.60 -49.74 -44.63
C ALA A 111 -20.18 -48.29 -44.33
N ALA A 112 -19.39 -47.66 -45.22
CA ALA A 112 -18.84 -46.32 -45.02
C ALA A 112 -19.72 -45.22 -45.61
N GLU A 113 -20.42 -45.49 -46.71
CA GLU A 113 -21.31 -44.55 -47.41
C GLU A 113 -22.40 -43.96 -46.52
N PRO A 114 -23.20 -44.74 -45.73
CA PRO A 114 -24.20 -44.14 -44.83
C PRO A 114 -23.57 -43.23 -43.77
N LYS A 115 -22.34 -43.54 -43.32
CA LYS A 115 -21.62 -42.69 -42.36
C LYS A 115 -21.12 -41.40 -43.00
N LYS A 116 -20.64 -41.45 -44.25
CA LYS A 116 -20.23 -40.26 -45.02
C LYS A 116 -21.42 -39.36 -45.34
N VAL A 117 -22.58 -39.94 -45.66
CA VAL A 117 -23.83 -39.19 -45.82
C VAL A 117 -24.21 -38.49 -44.51
N GLN A 118 -24.16 -39.19 -43.37
CA GLN A 118 -24.38 -38.59 -42.05
C GLN A 118 -23.39 -37.46 -41.72
N LEU A 119 -22.12 -37.58 -42.12
CA LEU A 119 -21.14 -36.50 -41.96
C LEU A 119 -21.49 -35.27 -42.82
N CYS A 120 -21.98 -35.48 -44.05
CA CYS A 120 -22.46 -34.38 -44.89
C CYS A 120 -23.67 -33.69 -44.25
N GLU A 121 -24.65 -34.46 -43.77
CA GLU A 121 -25.85 -33.91 -43.10
C GLU A 121 -25.49 -33.15 -41.81
N ARG A 122 -24.56 -33.69 -41.00
CA ARG A 122 -24.05 -33.01 -39.80
C ARG A 122 -23.33 -31.70 -40.16
N MET A 123 -22.51 -31.71 -41.23
CA MET A 123 -21.82 -30.49 -41.70
C MET A 123 -22.80 -29.45 -42.28
N GLU A 124 -23.84 -29.89 -42.98
CA GLU A 124 -24.91 -29.03 -43.50
C GLU A 124 -25.75 -28.42 -42.38
N ALA A 125 -26.06 -29.20 -41.33
CA ALA A 125 -26.77 -28.70 -40.15
C ALA A 125 -26.00 -27.55 -39.48
N LEU A 126 -24.67 -27.61 -39.44
CA LEU A 126 -23.83 -26.54 -38.88
C LEU A 126 -23.92 -25.23 -39.67
N GLN A 127 -24.37 -25.23 -40.94
CA GLN A 127 -24.46 -23.98 -41.72
C GLN A 127 -25.44 -22.98 -41.09
N ASN A 128 -26.60 -23.48 -40.64
CA ASN A 128 -27.68 -22.67 -40.09
C ASN A 128 -27.64 -22.54 -38.57
N ASP A 129 -26.69 -23.21 -37.92
CA ASP A 129 -26.58 -23.16 -36.48
C ASP A 129 -25.94 -21.85 -35.99
N SER A 130 -26.51 -21.32 -34.91
CA SER A 130 -26.17 -20.02 -34.30
C SER A 130 -25.17 -20.12 -33.15
N MET A 131 -24.39 -21.21 -33.12
CA MET A 131 -23.37 -21.48 -32.13
C MET A 131 -22.22 -20.45 -32.17
N ASP A 132 -21.45 -20.40 -31.08
CA ASP A 132 -20.22 -19.62 -31.03
C ASP A 132 -19.21 -20.07 -32.10
N ALA A 133 -18.43 -19.11 -32.62
CA ALA A 133 -17.50 -19.36 -33.72
C ALA A 133 -16.38 -20.34 -33.36
N GLU A 134 -15.92 -20.36 -32.09
CA GLU A 134 -14.88 -21.28 -31.62
C GLU A 134 -15.42 -22.71 -31.50
N GLU A 135 -16.60 -22.88 -30.90
CA GLU A 135 -17.27 -24.17 -30.78
C GLU A 135 -17.58 -24.77 -32.16
N LYS A 136 -18.11 -23.94 -33.06
CA LYS A 136 -18.40 -24.32 -34.45
C LYS A 136 -17.14 -24.74 -35.20
N ALA A 137 -16.05 -23.98 -35.07
CA ALA A 137 -14.78 -24.34 -35.67
C ALA A 137 -14.23 -25.68 -35.13
N GLY A 138 -14.37 -25.94 -33.82
CA GLY A 138 -13.99 -27.20 -33.20
C GLY A 138 -14.79 -28.39 -33.74
N LEU A 139 -16.11 -28.24 -33.86
CA LEU A 139 -16.98 -29.28 -34.45
C LEU A 139 -16.66 -29.55 -35.92
N ILE A 140 -16.39 -28.50 -36.70
CA ILE A 140 -15.97 -28.65 -38.10
C ILE A 140 -14.66 -29.45 -38.18
N HIS A 141 -13.67 -29.16 -37.32
CA HIS A 141 -12.43 -29.94 -37.26
C HIS A 141 -12.66 -31.40 -36.89
N ALA A 142 -13.50 -31.67 -35.88
CA ALA A 142 -13.85 -33.03 -35.49
C ALA A 142 -14.51 -33.80 -36.65
N LEU A 143 -15.42 -33.17 -37.40
CA LEU A 143 -16.03 -33.78 -38.59
C LEU A 143 -15.01 -34.06 -39.70
N HIS A 144 -14.02 -33.18 -39.90
CA HIS A 144 -12.90 -33.43 -40.83
C HIS A 144 -12.01 -34.60 -40.37
N ASP A 145 -11.81 -34.77 -39.06
CA ASP A 145 -11.10 -35.90 -38.50
C ASP A 145 -11.88 -37.21 -38.71
N GLU A 146 -13.19 -37.22 -38.38
CA GLU A 146 -14.10 -38.35 -38.63
C GLU A 146 -14.14 -38.72 -40.13
N TRP A 147 -14.14 -37.73 -41.02
CA TRP A 147 -14.05 -37.96 -42.47
C TRP A 147 -12.72 -38.61 -42.87
N ARG A 148 -11.60 -38.12 -42.34
CA ARG A 148 -10.26 -38.68 -42.60
C ARG A 148 -10.14 -40.13 -42.14
N GLU A 149 -10.79 -40.50 -41.04
CA GLU A 149 -10.82 -41.90 -40.57
C GLU A 149 -11.60 -42.83 -41.51
N LEU A 150 -12.68 -42.33 -42.12
CA LEU A 150 -13.55 -43.09 -43.04
C LEU A 150 -13.03 -43.15 -44.49
N MET A 151 -11.96 -42.41 -44.82
CA MET A 151 -11.39 -42.46 -46.17
C MET A 151 -10.80 -43.84 -46.46
N SER A 152 -11.30 -44.46 -47.55
CA SER A 152 -10.77 -45.70 -48.11
C SER A 152 -9.65 -45.41 -49.11
N ALA A 153 -8.92 -46.43 -49.53
CA ALA A 153 -7.87 -46.29 -50.53
C ALA A 153 -8.42 -46.00 -51.94
N ASP A 154 -9.70 -46.26 -52.20
CA ASP A 154 -10.36 -45.96 -53.48
C ASP A 154 -11.12 -44.65 -53.41
N GLN A 155 -10.57 -43.64 -54.08
CA GLN A 155 -11.04 -42.25 -54.03
C GLN A 155 -12.16 -41.96 -55.03
N GLU A 156 -12.32 -42.77 -56.06
CA GLU A 156 -13.25 -42.50 -57.19
C GLU A 156 -14.73 -42.60 -56.79
N SER A 157 -15.10 -43.56 -55.94
CA SER A 157 -16.49 -43.71 -55.49
C SER A 157 -16.93 -42.62 -54.50
N ASP A 158 -15.96 -42.01 -53.80
CA ASP A 158 -16.22 -41.07 -52.71
C ASP A 158 -16.20 -39.61 -53.16
N GLN A 159 -15.83 -39.33 -54.41
CA GLN A 159 -15.54 -37.97 -54.88
C GLN A 159 -16.76 -37.05 -54.80
N ALA A 160 -17.94 -37.55 -55.17
CA ALA A 160 -19.18 -36.77 -55.09
C ALA A 160 -19.58 -36.42 -53.64
N LEU A 161 -19.44 -37.37 -52.71
CA LEU A 161 -19.72 -37.13 -51.28
C LEU A 161 -18.67 -36.21 -50.65
N TRP A 162 -17.41 -36.32 -51.06
CA TRP A 162 -16.35 -35.42 -50.62
C TRP A 162 -16.57 -33.97 -51.07
N GLU A 163 -16.95 -33.77 -52.33
CA GLU A 163 -17.28 -32.43 -52.85
C GLU A 163 -18.46 -31.81 -52.10
N ARG A 164 -19.51 -32.61 -51.81
CA ARG A 164 -20.64 -32.19 -50.97
C ARG A 164 -20.19 -31.80 -49.56
N PHE A 165 -19.42 -32.66 -48.90
CA PHE A 165 -18.89 -32.40 -47.55
C PHE A 165 -18.00 -31.15 -47.50
N ARG A 166 -17.10 -30.99 -48.47
CA ARG A 166 -16.19 -29.85 -48.56
C ARG A 166 -16.93 -28.55 -48.79
N SER A 167 -17.89 -28.53 -49.72
CA SER A 167 -18.74 -27.36 -49.97
C SER A 167 -19.52 -26.96 -48.72
N ALA A 168 -20.13 -27.93 -48.04
CA ALA A 168 -20.84 -27.68 -46.79
C ALA A 168 -19.91 -27.15 -45.68
N SER A 169 -18.69 -27.68 -45.60
CA SER A 169 -17.67 -27.23 -44.66
C SER A 169 -17.19 -25.81 -44.94
N ASP A 170 -16.97 -25.46 -46.21
CA ASP A 170 -16.53 -24.12 -46.61
C ASP A 170 -17.58 -23.07 -46.29
N ILE A 171 -18.87 -23.39 -46.47
CA ILE A 171 -20.00 -22.54 -46.09
C ILE A 171 -20.10 -22.41 -44.56
N ALA A 172 -20.06 -23.54 -43.84
CA ALA A 172 -20.16 -23.55 -42.38
C ALA A 172 -18.99 -22.81 -41.69
N TYR A 173 -17.79 -22.87 -42.26
CA TYR A 173 -16.59 -22.22 -41.72
C TYR A 173 -16.45 -20.74 -42.13
N ALA A 174 -17.21 -20.25 -43.12
CA ALA A 174 -17.10 -18.86 -43.57
C ALA A 174 -17.34 -17.82 -42.46
N PRO A 175 -18.37 -17.95 -41.59
CA PRO A 175 -18.54 -17.06 -40.44
C PRO A 175 -17.40 -17.16 -39.40
N CYS A 176 -16.89 -18.38 -39.16
CA CYS A 176 -15.76 -18.59 -38.26
C CYS A 176 -14.50 -17.88 -38.76
N ARG A 177 -14.23 -17.91 -40.08
CA ARG A 177 -13.10 -17.20 -40.69
C ARG A 177 -13.18 -15.70 -40.44
N GLU A 178 -14.35 -15.09 -40.61
CA GLU A 178 -14.50 -13.65 -40.37
C GLU A 178 -14.33 -13.31 -38.88
N HIS A 179 -14.91 -14.10 -37.98
CA HIS A 179 -14.73 -13.92 -36.54
C HIS A 179 -13.25 -13.98 -36.11
N PHE A 180 -12.51 -15.02 -36.53
CA PHE A 180 -11.09 -15.13 -36.19
C PHE A 180 -10.26 -14.02 -36.83
N ARG A 181 -10.64 -13.57 -38.03
CA ARG A 181 -9.99 -12.41 -38.68
C ARG A 181 -10.21 -11.12 -37.88
N GLU A 182 -11.42 -10.88 -37.39
CA GLU A 182 -11.71 -9.74 -36.52
C GLU A 182 -10.95 -9.83 -35.19
N VAL A 183 -10.92 -11.00 -34.57
CA VAL A 183 -10.17 -11.23 -33.32
C VAL A 183 -8.68 -11.02 -33.53
N ASP A 184 -8.09 -11.52 -34.62
CA ASP A 184 -6.67 -11.30 -34.94
C ASP A 184 -6.38 -9.83 -35.30
N ALA A 185 -7.30 -9.16 -35.99
CA ALA A 185 -7.21 -7.70 -36.21
C ALA A 185 -7.26 -6.92 -34.88
N GLN A 186 -8.10 -7.33 -33.93
CA GLN A 186 -8.14 -6.74 -32.58
C GLN A 186 -6.85 -7.02 -31.81
N ARG A 187 -6.33 -8.25 -31.86
CA ARG A 187 -5.06 -8.64 -31.20
C ARG A 187 -3.89 -7.82 -31.72
N SER A 188 -3.76 -7.68 -33.03
CA SER A 188 -2.70 -6.87 -33.67
C SER A 188 -2.84 -5.38 -33.31
N ALA A 189 -4.05 -4.82 -33.37
CA ALA A 189 -4.30 -3.43 -32.95
C ALA A 189 -3.94 -3.19 -31.47
N ASN A 190 -4.25 -4.13 -30.58
CA ASN A 190 -3.90 -4.04 -29.16
C ASN A 190 -2.40 -4.15 -28.91
N ILE A 191 -1.69 -4.97 -29.68
CA ILE A 191 -0.21 -5.03 -29.65
C ILE A 191 0.40 -3.67 -30.05
N GLU A 192 -0.09 -3.04 -31.11
CA GLU A 192 0.39 -1.71 -31.52
C GLU A 192 0.12 -0.63 -30.46
N LYS A 193 -1.04 -0.69 -29.78
CA LYS A 193 -1.31 0.17 -28.62
C LYS A 193 -0.31 -0.07 -27.49
N ARG A 194 0.00 -1.32 -27.16
CA ARG A 194 1.01 -1.67 -26.16
C ARG A 194 2.41 -1.19 -26.54
N LYS A 195 2.81 -1.32 -27.81
CA LYS A 195 4.09 -0.79 -28.33
C LYS A 195 4.15 0.73 -28.18
N THR A 196 3.09 1.41 -28.59
CA THR A 196 3.00 2.88 -28.49
C THR A 196 3.10 3.36 -27.05
N MET A 197 2.33 2.74 -26.15
CA MET A 197 2.37 3.05 -24.73
C MET A 197 3.75 2.80 -24.11
N LEU A 198 4.38 1.66 -24.45
CA LEU A 198 5.72 1.34 -23.99
C LEU A 198 6.75 2.38 -24.47
N ALA A 199 6.69 2.78 -25.74
CA ALA A 199 7.57 3.81 -26.29
C ALA A 199 7.37 5.15 -25.57
N GLN A 200 6.12 5.55 -25.30
CA GLN A 200 5.80 6.76 -24.54
C GLN A 200 6.37 6.72 -23.12
N LEU A 201 6.23 5.58 -22.41
CA LEU A 201 6.77 5.41 -21.07
C LEU A 201 8.31 5.41 -21.06
N GLN A 202 8.94 4.75 -22.03
CA GLN A 202 10.39 4.76 -22.18
C GLN A 202 10.91 6.17 -22.46
N GLN A 203 10.25 6.90 -23.36
CA GLN A 203 10.59 8.29 -23.66
C GLN A 203 10.42 9.18 -22.43
N PHE A 204 9.31 9.04 -21.70
CA PHE A 204 9.07 9.76 -20.45
C PHE A 204 10.21 9.54 -19.46
N VAL A 205 10.56 8.28 -19.19
CA VAL A 205 11.65 7.93 -18.26
C VAL A 205 13.00 8.49 -18.71
N ALA A 206 13.28 8.47 -20.02
CA ALA A 206 14.54 8.94 -20.57
C ALA A 206 14.68 10.48 -20.55
N GLN A 207 13.57 11.21 -20.73
CA GLN A 207 13.55 12.68 -20.78
C GLN A 207 13.34 13.32 -19.41
N GLN A 208 12.93 12.55 -18.40
CA GLN A 208 12.61 13.08 -17.09
C GLN A 208 13.86 13.56 -16.34
N ASP A 209 13.81 14.80 -15.85
CA ASP A 209 14.74 15.28 -14.82
C ASP A 209 14.33 14.71 -13.46
N TRP A 210 15.08 13.71 -12.99
CA TRP A 210 14.84 13.05 -11.71
C TRP A 210 15.23 13.89 -10.49
N GLU A 211 15.90 15.03 -10.66
CA GLU A 211 16.20 15.94 -9.55
C GLU A 211 15.00 16.83 -9.22
N ASN A 212 14.30 17.33 -10.24
CA ASN A 212 13.16 18.25 -10.12
C ASN A 212 11.83 17.66 -10.61
N ALA A 213 11.70 16.33 -10.58
CA ALA A 213 10.51 15.66 -11.08
C ALA A 213 9.21 16.03 -10.34
N ASP A 214 8.10 16.07 -11.09
CA ASP A 214 6.74 16.13 -10.54
C ASP A 214 6.35 14.72 -10.03
N TRP A 215 6.82 14.39 -8.83
CA TRP A 215 6.61 13.08 -8.21
C TRP A 215 5.13 12.65 -8.09
N PRO A 216 4.16 13.53 -7.79
CA PRO A 216 2.74 13.19 -7.88
C PRO A 216 2.33 12.65 -9.25
N LYS A 217 2.76 13.29 -10.35
CA LYS A 217 2.49 12.79 -11.71
C LYS A 217 3.19 11.47 -12.00
N VAL A 218 4.45 11.32 -11.59
CA VAL A 218 5.20 10.05 -11.75
C VAL A 218 4.47 8.91 -11.05
N LEU A 219 3.96 9.15 -9.83
CA LEU A 219 3.21 8.15 -9.07
C LEU A 219 1.86 7.82 -9.71
N ASP A 220 1.20 8.81 -10.32
CA ASP A 220 -0.05 8.58 -11.06
C ASP A 220 0.20 7.73 -12.31
N ILE A 221 1.19 8.09 -13.14
CA ILE A 221 1.61 7.30 -14.31
C ILE A 221 1.92 5.85 -13.91
N ARG A 222 2.69 5.67 -12.83
CA ARG A 222 3.02 4.34 -12.31
C ARG A 222 1.77 3.55 -11.91
N ARG A 223 0.74 4.22 -11.40
CA ARG A 223 -0.52 3.60 -10.96
C ARG A 223 -1.43 3.25 -12.15
N THR A 224 -1.54 4.14 -13.14
CA THR A 224 -2.44 4.00 -14.29
C THR A 224 -1.86 3.08 -15.36
N ALA A 225 -0.54 3.10 -15.58
CA ALA A 225 0.08 2.34 -16.66
C ALA A 225 -0.21 0.82 -16.62
N PRO A 226 -0.14 0.13 -15.46
CA PRO A 226 -0.53 -1.28 -15.40
C PRO A 226 -2.01 -1.54 -15.71
N GLN A 227 -2.90 -0.59 -15.38
CA GLN A 227 -4.34 -0.70 -15.63
C GLN A 227 -4.66 -0.56 -17.12
N GLU A 228 -4.07 0.45 -17.77
CA GLU A 228 -4.18 0.66 -19.21
C GLU A 228 -3.56 -0.51 -19.99
N TRP A 229 -2.40 -1.00 -19.57
CA TRP A 229 -1.75 -2.17 -20.16
C TRP A 229 -2.66 -3.41 -20.12
N ALA A 230 -3.30 -3.65 -18.97
CA ALA A 230 -4.23 -4.76 -18.78
C ALA A 230 -5.51 -4.59 -19.62
N GLY A 231 -5.95 -3.36 -19.88
CA GLY A 231 -7.09 -3.06 -20.75
C GLY A 231 -6.91 -3.44 -22.22
N TYR A 232 -5.68 -3.52 -22.72
CA TYR A 232 -5.39 -3.95 -24.10
C TYR A 232 -5.42 -5.47 -24.24
N GLN A 233 -6.60 -6.07 -24.15
CA GLN A 233 -6.86 -7.49 -24.41
C GLN A 233 -7.95 -7.64 -25.48
N PRO A 234 -7.95 -8.70 -26.31
CA PRO A 234 -6.98 -9.81 -26.38
C PRO A 234 -5.66 -9.44 -27.09
N VAL A 235 -4.60 -10.24 -26.91
CA VAL A 235 -3.28 -10.07 -27.58
C VAL A 235 -2.60 -11.40 -27.92
N HIS A 236 -1.68 -11.40 -28.89
CA HIS A 236 -0.84 -12.57 -29.18
C HIS A 236 0.22 -12.79 -28.09
N PHE A 237 0.32 -14.03 -27.59
CA PHE A 237 1.21 -14.38 -26.48
C PHE A 237 2.70 -14.14 -26.77
N THR A 238 3.15 -14.47 -27.97
CA THR A 238 4.56 -14.39 -28.39
C THR A 238 5.06 -12.94 -28.38
N GLU A 239 4.35 -12.04 -29.05
CA GLU A 239 4.68 -10.60 -29.08
C GLU A 239 4.53 -9.95 -27.70
N ASN A 240 3.49 -10.32 -26.96
CA ASN A 240 3.24 -9.78 -25.64
C ASN A 240 4.33 -10.16 -24.63
N ARG A 241 4.99 -11.31 -24.77
CA ARG A 241 6.02 -11.75 -23.83
C ARG A 241 7.20 -10.79 -23.76
N GLU A 242 7.71 -10.36 -24.92
CA GLU A 242 8.84 -9.44 -24.98
C GLU A 242 8.41 -8.02 -24.57
N LEU A 243 7.27 -7.55 -25.07
CA LEU A 243 6.73 -6.25 -24.68
C LEU A 243 6.44 -6.16 -23.18
N GLY A 244 5.92 -7.24 -22.58
CA GLY A 244 5.69 -7.34 -21.14
C GLY A 244 6.98 -7.32 -20.31
N ARG A 245 8.05 -7.96 -20.80
CA ARG A 245 9.37 -7.88 -20.17
C ARG A 245 9.88 -6.44 -20.15
N GLN A 246 9.82 -5.75 -21.28
CA GLN A 246 10.27 -4.36 -21.41
C GLN A 246 9.42 -3.42 -20.55
N PHE A 247 8.09 -3.58 -20.56
CA PHE A 247 7.18 -2.83 -19.71
C PHE A 247 7.52 -3.01 -18.23
N SER A 248 7.75 -4.25 -17.78
CA SER A 248 8.15 -4.51 -16.38
C SER A 248 9.48 -3.86 -16.02
N ALA A 249 10.42 -3.76 -16.96
CA ALA A 249 11.71 -3.11 -16.74
C ALA A 249 11.56 -1.60 -16.55
N VAL A 250 10.71 -0.95 -17.37
CA VAL A 250 10.39 0.48 -17.23
C VAL A 250 9.70 0.76 -15.90
N LEU A 251 8.72 -0.06 -15.51
CA LEU A 251 8.06 0.08 -14.21
C LEU A 251 9.03 -0.06 -13.03
N LYS A 252 10.00 -1.00 -13.11
CA LYS A 252 11.06 -1.13 -12.10
C LYS A 252 11.93 0.12 -12.00
N GLN A 253 12.25 0.77 -13.12
CA GLN A 253 12.99 2.03 -13.13
C GLN A 253 12.19 3.15 -12.44
N LEU A 254 10.89 3.26 -12.73
CA LEU A 254 9.99 4.20 -12.06
C LEU A 254 9.91 3.95 -10.55
N ASP A 255 9.72 2.69 -10.15
CA ASP A 255 9.62 2.29 -8.73
C ASP A 255 10.92 2.62 -7.98
N GLU A 256 12.08 2.38 -8.58
CA GLU A 256 13.38 2.68 -7.98
C GLU A 256 13.61 4.20 -7.87
N ALA A 257 13.28 4.98 -8.91
CA ALA A 257 13.36 6.44 -8.85
C ALA A 257 12.46 7.03 -7.76
N LEU A 258 11.21 6.55 -7.66
CA LEU A 258 10.26 6.94 -6.61
C LEU A 258 10.78 6.59 -5.21
N LYS A 259 11.38 5.42 -5.06
CA LYS A 259 11.98 4.98 -3.79
C LYS A 259 13.15 5.87 -3.39
N GLN A 260 14.09 6.12 -4.30
CA GLN A 260 15.25 6.98 -4.04
C GLN A 260 14.85 8.41 -3.67
N ALA A 261 13.90 9.00 -4.40
CA ALA A 261 13.37 10.33 -4.07
C ALA A 261 12.69 10.35 -2.70
N GLY A 262 11.88 9.34 -2.41
CA GLY A 262 11.24 9.17 -1.11
C GLY A 262 12.24 9.03 0.03
N ASP A 263 13.34 8.30 -0.16
CA ASP A 263 14.39 8.11 0.84
C ASP A 263 15.24 9.37 1.05
N ARG A 264 15.58 10.11 -0.02
CA ARG A 264 16.29 11.39 0.06
C ARG A 264 15.51 12.41 0.89
N HIS A 265 14.23 12.62 0.57
CA HIS A 265 13.41 13.54 1.34
C HIS A 265 13.11 13.00 2.74
N ALA A 266 12.89 11.70 2.92
CA ALA A 266 12.68 11.12 4.25
C ALA A 266 13.82 11.47 5.22
N ALA A 267 15.07 11.47 4.76
CA ALA A 267 16.22 11.88 5.55
C ALA A 267 16.12 13.36 5.98
N VAL A 268 15.68 14.27 5.09
CA VAL A 268 15.46 15.69 5.42
C VAL A 268 14.39 15.84 6.49
N TYR A 269 13.26 15.16 6.35
CA TYR A 269 12.20 15.21 7.36
C TYR A 269 12.64 14.60 8.70
N GLN A 270 13.49 13.56 8.68
CA GLN A 270 14.07 12.99 9.89
C GLN A 270 14.99 14.00 10.59
N GLN A 271 15.85 14.70 9.86
CA GLN A 271 16.68 15.79 10.42
C GLN A 271 15.82 16.91 11.03
N LEU A 272 14.68 17.25 10.42
CA LEU A 272 13.75 18.24 10.99
C LEU A 272 13.08 17.74 12.28
N LEU A 273 12.76 16.44 12.37
CA LEU A 273 12.26 15.83 13.59
C LEU A 273 13.31 15.83 14.70
N ASP A 274 14.56 15.51 14.36
CA ASP A 274 15.66 15.48 15.33
C ASP A 274 15.93 16.90 15.85
N ALA A 275 15.91 17.92 14.97
CA ALA A 275 16.01 19.32 15.36
C ALA A 275 14.82 19.79 16.23
N ALA A 276 13.59 19.34 15.91
CA ALA A 276 12.41 19.60 16.73
C ALA A 276 12.51 18.92 18.12
N SER A 277 13.09 17.73 18.19
CA SER A 277 13.33 17.03 19.46
C SER A 277 14.37 17.74 20.31
N ALA A 278 15.49 18.18 19.72
CA ALA A 278 16.51 18.96 20.43
C ALA A 278 15.92 20.26 21.00
N LEU A 279 15.01 20.91 20.28
CA LEU A 279 14.32 22.11 20.76
C LEU A 279 13.45 21.87 22.00
N LEU A 280 12.96 20.64 22.23
CA LEU A 280 12.24 20.26 23.44
C LEU A 280 13.16 20.04 24.64
N GLU A 281 14.44 19.76 24.43
CA GLU A 281 15.41 19.61 25.52
C GLU A 281 15.92 20.98 26.00
N GLU A 282 15.96 21.97 25.12
CA GLU A 282 16.26 23.36 25.48
C GLU A 282 15.14 24.00 26.32
N SER A 283 15.49 25.02 27.11
CA SER A 283 14.52 25.77 27.93
C SER A 283 13.46 26.44 27.05
N ALA A 284 12.20 26.33 27.47
CA ALA A 284 11.06 26.86 26.72
C ALA A 284 11.08 28.39 26.77
N SER A 285 11.53 29.02 25.69
CA SER A 285 11.69 30.47 25.60
C SER A 285 10.96 31.03 24.37
N ARG A 286 10.90 32.36 24.25
CA ARG A 286 10.39 33.01 23.04
C ARG A 286 11.17 32.59 21.79
N ASP A 287 12.48 32.42 21.92
CA ASP A 287 13.34 31.99 20.83
C ASP A 287 12.96 30.57 20.36
N SER A 288 12.47 29.72 21.25
CA SER A 288 11.96 28.39 20.91
C SER A 288 10.74 28.45 19.98
N ILE A 289 9.87 29.46 20.14
CA ILE A 289 8.71 29.66 19.27
C ILE A 289 9.15 30.04 17.85
N ASP A 290 10.13 30.93 17.73
CA ASP A 290 10.61 31.39 16.43
C ASP A 290 11.42 30.31 15.70
N ARG A 291 12.23 29.53 16.43
CA ARG A 291 12.89 28.31 15.91
C ARG A 291 11.87 27.27 15.45
N TRP A 292 10.80 27.05 16.22
CA TRP A 292 9.72 26.15 15.83
C TRP A 292 9.03 26.60 14.52
N LYS A 293 8.69 27.88 14.39
CA LYS A 293 8.12 28.44 13.14
C LYS A 293 9.07 28.27 11.96
N ALA A 294 10.38 28.48 12.16
CA ALA A 294 11.37 28.25 11.12
C ALA A 294 11.42 26.76 10.69
N LEU A 295 11.30 25.83 11.64
CA LEU A 295 11.17 24.40 11.33
C LEU A 295 9.87 24.08 10.56
N GLN A 296 8.75 24.71 10.91
CA GLN A 296 7.49 24.55 10.16
C GLN A 296 7.60 25.02 8.71
N GLU A 297 8.27 26.15 8.45
CA GLU A 297 8.50 26.64 7.10
C GLU A 297 9.45 25.72 6.31
N LYS A 298 10.49 25.20 6.95
CA LYS A 298 11.37 24.18 6.35
C LYS A 298 10.61 22.89 6.05
N TRP A 299 9.72 22.45 6.95
CA TRP A 299 8.87 21.26 6.76
C TRP A 299 7.99 21.37 5.52
N LYS A 300 7.38 22.54 5.28
CA LYS A 300 6.57 22.79 4.08
C LYS A 300 7.39 22.72 2.79
N LYS A 301 8.68 23.04 2.86
CA LYS A 301 9.62 23.07 1.72
C LYS A 301 10.47 21.81 1.58
N ALA A 302 10.34 20.83 2.47
CA ALA A 302 11.23 19.66 2.57
C ALA A 302 11.06 18.61 1.44
N GLY A 303 10.30 18.94 0.39
CA GLY A 303 10.13 18.10 -0.78
C GLY A 303 9.06 17.01 -0.62
N TRP A 304 8.98 16.17 -1.64
CA TRP A 304 7.95 15.16 -1.79
C TRP A 304 8.23 13.87 -0.99
N LEU A 305 7.20 13.33 -0.35
CA LEU A 305 7.21 11.97 0.19
C LEU A 305 5.95 11.21 -0.19
N PRO A 306 6.04 9.87 -0.28
CA PRO A 306 4.86 9.01 -0.37
C PRO A 306 3.87 9.34 0.77
N PRO A 307 2.56 9.45 0.47
CA PRO A 307 1.55 9.91 1.45
C PRO A 307 1.57 9.17 2.78
N ASN A 308 1.78 7.85 2.76
CA ASN A 308 1.83 7.03 3.97
C ASN A 308 3.03 7.38 4.86
N ARG A 309 4.21 7.62 4.27
CA ARG A 309 5.41 8.03 5.01
C ARG A 309 5.28 9.45 5.54
N TYR A 310 4.81 10.38 4.70
CA TYR A 310 4.58 11.78 5.10
C TYR A 310 3.63 11.88 6.29
N ARG A 311 2.48 11.17 6.26
CA ARG A 311 1.52 11.16 7.36
C ARG A 311 2.14 10.67 8.67
N GLY A 312 2.96 9.62 8.62
CA GLY A 312 3.68 9.10 9.78
C GLY A 312 4.64 10.11 10.39
N LEU A 313 5.49 10.74 9.57
CA LEU A 313 6.46 11.74 10.03
C LEU A 313 5.76 13.01 10.52
N HIS A 314 4.73 13.49 9.81
CA HIS A 314 3.97 14.68 10.20
C HIS A 314 3.22 14.49 11.52
N LYS A 315 2.70 13.29 11.81
CA LYS A 315 2.10 12.97 13.12
C LYS A 315 3.13 13.12 14.24
N LYS A 316 4.36 12.62 14.04
CA LYS A 316 5.45 12.78 15.03
C LYS A 316 5.82 14.24 15.20
N PHE A 317 5.99 14.98 14.11
CA PHE A 317 6.33 16.40 14.14
C PHE A 317 5.27 17.21 14.90
N ARG A 318 3.98 16.99 14.60
CA ARG A 318 2.90 17.66 15.35
C ARG A 318 2.91 17.33 16.83
N ALA A 319 3.14 16.07 17.19
CA ALA A 319 3.23 15.68 18.60
C ALA A 319 4.39 16.38 19.34
N LEU A 320 5.53 16.60 18.69
CA LEU A 320 6.64 17.38 19.26
C LEU A 320 6.24 18.86 19.46
N GLY A 321 5.53 19.43 18.49
CA GLY A 321 5.01 20.79 18.60
C GLY A 321 4.01 20.95 19.74
N ASP A 322 3.05 20.02 19.84
CA ASP A 322 2.04 20.01 20.90
C ASP A 322 2.71 19.93 22.28
N GLN A 323 3.79 19.16 22.43
CA GLN A 323 4.57 19.08 23.67
C GLN A 323 5.27 20.41 24.01
N LEU A 324 5.86 21.08 23.01
CA LEU A 324 6.55 22.36 23.21
C LEU A 324 5.56 23.43 23.70
N PHE A 325 4.42 23.54 23.02
CA PHE A 325 3.39 24.52 23.39
C PHE A 325 2.70 24.17 24.71
N ALA A 326 2.47 22.89 25.01
CA ALA A 326 1.93 22.48 26.30
C ALA A 326 2.85 22.89 27.47
N ARG A 327 4.17 22.79 27.31
CA ARG A 327 5.14 23.27 28.31
C ARG A 327 5.11 24.79 28.48
N LEU A 328 5.12 25.54 27.37
CA LEU A 328 5.02 27.00 27.38
C LEU A 328 3.72 27.49 28.04
N ASP A 329 2.59 26.84 27.73
CA ASP A 329 1.30 27.16 28.31
C ASP A 329 1.25 26.79 29.80
N ALA A 330 1.85 25.68 30.20
CA ALA A 330 1.97 25.31 31.62
C ALA A 330 2.76 26.34 32.43
N GLU A 331 3.92 26.80 31.93
CA GLU A 331 4.72 27.84 32.59
C GLU A 331 3.94 29.17 32.71
N ARG A 332 3.28 29.58 31.62
CA ARG A 332 2.45 30.78 31.61
C ARG A 332 1.26 30.67 32.57
N ASN A 333 0.60 29.53 32.62
CA ASN A 333 -0.54 29.30 33.51
C ASN A 333 -0.10 29.22 34.97
N ALA A 334 1.04 28.57 35.26
CA ALA A 334 1.62 28.56 36.59
C ALA A 334 1.97 29.97 37.08
N HIS A 335 2.56 30.81 36.21
CA HIS A 335 2.85 32.20 36.54
C HIS A 335 1.57 33.00 36.84
N LYS A 336 0.54 32.84 36.00
CA LYS A 336 -0.77 33.49 36.22
C LYS A 336 -1.45 33.00 37.50
N ALA A 337 -1.43 31.70 37.76
CA ALA A 337 -2.00 31.10 38.96
C ALA A 337 -1.29 31.63 40.21
N ARG A 338 0.05 31.74 40.19
CA ARG A 338 0.83 32.33 41.29
C ARG A 338 0.40 33.78 41.56
N ILE A 339 0.30 34.61 40.52
CA ILE A 339 -0.19 35.99 40.67
C ILE A 339 -1.63 36.03 41.20
N GLN A 340 -2.49 35.12 40.74
CA GLN A 340 -3.88 35.03 41.23
C GLN A 340 -3.95 34.64 42.70
N GLU A 341 -3.17 33.64 43.13
CA GLU A 341 -3.09 33.20 44.53
C GLU A 341 -2.53 34.31 45.43
N GLU A 342 -1.44 34.97 45.02
CA GLU A 342 -0.89 36.15 45.69
C GLU A 342 -1.96 37.25 45.84
N SER A 343 -2.70 37.55 44.76
CA SER A 343 -3.76 38.56 44.78
C SER A 343 -4.98 38.16 45.63
N ALA A 344 -5.32 36.87 45.68
CA ALA A 344 -6.44 36.35 46.46
C ALA A 344 -6.11 36.36 47.96
N ALA A 345 -4.89 35.96 48.33
CA ALA A 345 -4.39 36.06 49.71
C ALA A 345 -4.38 37.51 50.20
N LEU A 346 -3.96 38.46 49.33
CA LEU A 346 -4.03 39.88 49.67
C LEU A 346 -5.47 40.36 49.85
N ARG A 347 -6.40 39.96 48.97
CA ARG A 347 -7.83 40.33 49.10
C ARG A 347 -8.44 39.84 50.41
N SER A 348 -8.24 38.57 50.76
CA SER A 348 -8.79 38.03 52.01
C SER A 348 -8.20 38.72 53.24
N ALA A 349 -6.89 39.01 53.24
CA ALA A 349 -6.26 39.76 54.31
C ALA A 349 -6.81 41.19 54.44
N LEU A 350 -7.10 41.86 53.31
CA LEU A 350 -7.72 43.18 53.29
C LEU A 350 -9.18 43.15 53.79
N GLU A 351 -9.95 42.13 53.43
CA GLU A 351 -11.32 41.95 53.92
C GLU A 351 -11.35 41.74 55.44
N VAL A 352 -10.45 40.93 56.00
CA VAL A 352 -10.31 40.73 57.44
C VAL A 352 -9.96 42.04 58.14
N LEU A 353 -8.96 42.76 57.63
CA LEU A 353 -8.56 44.04 58.23
C LEU A 353 -9.68 45.09 58.15
N ARG A 354 -10.42 45.12 57.03
CA ARG A 354 -11.58 46.00 56.88
C ARG A 354 -12.69 45.66 57.87
N ALA A 355 -13.04 44.37 58.01
CA ALA A 355 -14.06 43.94 58.96
C ALA A 355 -13.67 44.28 60.40
N ALA A 356 -12.39 44.10 60.77
CA ALA A 356 -11.89 44.48 62.08
C ALA A 356 -11.96 46.00 62.32
N LEU A 357 -11.81 46.83 61.27
CA LEU A 357 -11.98 48.29 61.33
C LEU A 357 -13.45 48.76 61.37
N GLU A 358 -14.41 47.88 61.06
CA GLU A 358 -15.85 48.17 61.12
C GLU A 358 -16.47 47.77 62.47
N ALA A 359 -15.73 47.08 63.35
CA ALA A 359 -16.16 46.75 64.70
C ALA A 359 -16.28 47.98 65.62
N ASP A 360 -17.07 47.87 66.69
CA ASP A 360 -17.30 48.97 67.63
C ASP A 360 -16.00 49.50 68.23
N ASN A 361 -15.78 50.81 68.12
CA ASN A 361 -14.53 51.44 68.58
C ASN A 361 -14.22 51.21 70.06
N ALA A 362 -15.22 50.88 70.88
CA ALA A 362 -15.05 50.59 72.31
C ALA A 362 -14.40 49.23 72.60
N THR A 363 -14.40 48.29 71.64
CA THR A 363 -13.89 46.92 71.82
C THR A 363 -12.71 46.59 70.90
N LEU A 364 -12.19 47.59 70.16
CA LEU A 364 -11.08 47.41 69.24
C LEU A 364 -9.77 47.16 69.98
N ASP A 365 -9.15 46.01 69.68
CA ASP A 365 -7.74 45.76 70.03
C ASP A 365 -6.82 46.42 68.98
N LEU A 366 -6.30 47.60 69.32
CA LEU A 366 -5.40 48.36 68.46
C LEU A 366 -4.04 47.68 68.25
N ALA A 367 -3.59 46.84 69.18
CA ALA A 367 -2.35 46.09 69.01
C ALA A 367 -2.54 44.96 67.98
N ALA A 368 -3.65 44.22 68.08
CA ALA A 368 -4.03 43.21 67.10
C ALA A 368 -4.26 43.79 65.70
N LEU A 369 -4.94 44.94 65.58
CA LEU A 369 -5.13 45.64 64.32
C LEU A 369 -3.80 46.08 63.68
N GLN A 370 -2.86 46.57 64.50
CA GLN A 370 -1.54 46.95 64.01
C GLN A 370 -0.74 45.74 63.50
N GLN A 371 -0.85 44.60 64.20
CA GLN A 371 -0.22 43.36 63.75
C GLN A 371 -0.82 42.90 62.42
N GLN A 372 -2.15 42.87 62.29
CA GLN A 372 -2.82 42.54 61.03
C GLN A 372 -2.41 43.49 59.90
N ALA A 373 -2.30 44.79 60.16
CA ALA A 373 -1.83 45.76 59.17
C ALA A 373 -0.37 45.50 58.72
N ASN A 374 0.50 45.06 59.63
CA ASN A 374 1.86 44.68 59.30
C ASN A 374 1.88 43.39 58.46
N ASP A 375 1.05 42.41 58.80
CA ASP A 375 0.91 41.14 58.07
C ASP A 375 0.43 41.38 56.63
N VAL A 376 -0.57 42.26 56.43
CA VAL A 376 -1.06 42.63 55.09
C VAL A 376 0.03 43.35 54.28
N MET A 377 0.86 44.19 54.93
CA MET A 377 1.98 44.87 54.26
C MET A 377 3.11 43.92 53.85
N ALA A 378 3.29 42.81 54.57
CA ALA A 378 4.27 41.78 54.25
C ALA A 378 3.87 40.92 53.04
N LEU A 379 2.59 40.90 52.67
CA LEU A 379 2.11 40.13 51.52
C LEU A 379 2.56 40.76 50.19
N PRO A 380 2.98 39.93 49.21
CA PRO A 380 3.35 40.40 47.89
C PRO A 380 2.15 41.07 47.20
N CYS A 381 2.38 42.22 46.60
CA CYS A 381 1.36 42.98 45.89
C CYS A 381 1.80 43.24 44.45
N PRO A 382 1.02 42.83 43.44
CA PRO A 382 1.35 43.13 42.05
C PRO A 382 1.33 44.65 41.80
N PRO A 383 2.31 45.18 41.05
CA PRO A 383 2.40 46.62 40.79
C PRO A 383 1.19 47.11 39.99
N LYS A 384 0.64 48.27 40.37
CA LYS A 384 -0.53 48.93 39.75
C LYS A 384 -1.88 48.22 39.94
N ASP A 385 -2.01 47.37 40.97
CA ASP A 385 -3.30 46.79 41.34
C ASP A 385 -4.13 47.73 42.23
N LYS A 386 -5.47 47.72 42.09
CA LYS A 386 -6.41 48.42 42.98
C LYS A 386 -6.28 47.93 44.43
N LEU A 387 -5.86 46.68 44.61
CA LEU A 387 -5.57 46.10 45.93
C LEU A 387 -4.44 46.84 46.66
N ALA A 388 -3.43 47.33 45.93
CA ALA A 388 -2.34 48.12 46.52
C ALA A 388 -2.89 49.42 47.13
N THR A 389 -3.74 50.13 46.38
CA THR A 389 -4.36 51.37 46.86
C THR A 389 -5.28 51.13 48.06
N GLN A 390 -6.05 50.03 48.05
CA GLN A 390 -6.92 49.66 49.16
C GLN A 390 -6.12 49.28 50.42
N ARG A 391 -5.02 48.53 50.25
CA ARG A 391 -4.10 48.21 51.33
C ARG A 391 -3.54 49.44 51.99
N ASP A 392 -2.97 50.34 51.19
CA ASP A 392 -2.30 51.53 51.72
C ASP A 392 -3.29 52.46 52.44
N GLU A 393 -4.54 52.54 51.94
CA GLU A 393 -5.63 53.26 52.60
C GLU A 393 -6.02 52.67 53.96
N LEU A 394 -6.25 51.34 54.04
CA LEU A 394 -6.63 50.67 55.28
C LEU A 394 -5.51 50.73 56.32
N VAL A 395 -4.26 50.49 55.90
CA VAL A 395 -3.08 50.58 56.79
C VAL A 395 -2.92 52.01 57.31
N ARG A 396 -3.14 53.03 56.48
CA ARG A 396 -3.15 54.44 56.92
C ARG A 396 -4.24 54.69 57.96
N ARG A 397 -5.42 54.11 57.80
CA ARG A 397 -6.53 54.24 58.77
C ARG A 397 -6.18 53.58 60.10
N VAL A 398 -5.59 52.38 60.11
CA VAL A 398 -5.09 51.73 61.33
C VAL A 398 -4.05 52.59 62.04
N ARG A 399 -3.07 53.11 61.30
CA ARG A 399 -2.05 54.01 61.86
C ARG A 399 -2.66 55.27 62.47
N ALA A 400 -3.65 55.86 61.81
CA ALA A 400 -4.36 57.01 62.35
C ALA A 400 -5.07 56.65 63.66
N LEU A 401 -5.83 55.55 63.72
CA LEU A 401 -6.49 55.10 64.97
C LEU A 401 -5.48 54.87 66.11
N LYS A 402 -4.33 54.28 65.80
CA LYS A 402 -3.25 54.09 66.79
C LYS A 402 -2.72 55.40 67.36
N GLN A 403 -2.66 56.48 66.57
CA GLN A 403 -2.25 57.79 67.08
C GLN A 403 -3.21 58.35 68.15
N TRP A 404 -4.50 58.01 68.05
CA TRP A 404 -5.51 58.42 69.03
C TRP A 404 -5.60 57.50 70.26
N GLN A 405 -4.83 56.40 70.31
CA GLN A 405 -4.89 55.40 71.37
C GLN A 405 -4.69 56.00 72.77
N ALA A 406 -3.64 56.81 72.94
CA ALA A 406 -3.32 57.41 74.23
C ALA A 406 -4.45 58.33 74.71
N GLN A 407 -5.03 59.11 73.80
CA GLN A 407 -6.14 60.02 74.11
C GLN A 407 -7.42 59.25 74.46
N TRP A 408 -7.72 58.14 73.78
CA TRP A 408 -8.86 57.27 74.11
C TRP A 408 -8.71 56.60 75.48
N GLN A 409 -7.51 56.12 75.81
CA GLN A 409 -7.22 55.57 77.13
C GLN A 409 -7.43 56.61 78.23
N GLN A 410 -6.94 57.84 78.03
CA GLN A 410 -7.17 58.95 78.93
C GLN A 410 -8.68 59.21 79.14
N TRP A 411 -9.46 59.26 78.07
CA TRP A 411 -10.90 59.43 78.14
C TRP A 411 -11.61 58.28 78.88
N HIS A 412 -11.18 57.04 78.69
CA HIS A 412 -11.76 55.89 79.37
C HIS A 412 -11.46 55.92 80.86
N THR A 413 -10.21 56.20 81.24
CA THR A 413 -9.82 56.39 82.66
C THR A 413 -10.62 57.52 83.31
N LEU A 414 -10.83 58.64 82.62
CA LEU A 414 -11.66 59.74 83.13
C LEU A 414 -13.14 59.32 83.27
N ALA A 415 -13.67 58.54 82.35
CA ALA A 415 -15.05 58.04 82.42
C ALA A 415 -15.25 57.03 83.57
N GLU A 416 -14.31 56.12 83.80
CA GLU A 416 -14.31 55.21 84.95
C GLU A 416 -14.23 55.98 86.28
N GLN A 417 -13.35 56.99 86.34
CA GLN A 417 -13.22 57.87 87.51
C GLN A 417 -14.52 58.66 87.76
N LEU A 418 -15.18 59.16 86.71
CA LEU A 418 -16.49 59.81 86.83
C LEU A 418 -17.58 58.86 87.36
N GLN A 419 -17.63 57.62 86.88
CA GLN A 419 -18.58 56.61 87.39
C GLN A 419 -18.30 56.23 88.84
N ALA A 420 -17.03 56.11 89.24
CA ALA A 420 -16.65 55.87 90.63
C ALA A 420 -16.99 57.04 91.55
N CYS A 421 -16.86 58.28 91.07
CA CYS A 421 -17.14 59.50 91.83
C CYS A 421 -18.63 59.84 91.95
N ALA A 422 -19.50 59.28 91.11
CA ALA A 422 -20.96 59.41 91.24
C ALA A 422 -21.50 58.84 92.57
N ASN A 423 -20.72 58.00 93.25
CA ASN A 423 -21.07 57.36 94.53
C ASN A 423 -20.34 57.96 95.76
N ALA A 424 -19.57 59.06 95.61
CA ALA A 424 -18.73 59.61 96.67
C ALA A 424 -19.11 61.07 97.04
N ASP A 425 -19.24 61.36 98.34
CA ASP A 425 -19.68 62.66 98.90
C ASP A 425 -18.62 63.80 98.86
N SER A 426 -17.56 63.70 98.04
CA SER A 426 -16.45 64.68 98.03
C SER A 426 -16.53 65.65 96.84
N ASN A 427 -16.86 66.92 97.15
CA ASN A 427 -17.03 68.00 96.17
C ASN A 427 -15.71 68.43 95.48
N ALA A 428 -14.56 68.22 96.12
CA ALA A 428 -13.25 68.65 95.58
C ALA A 428 -12.72 67.72 94.47
N ALA A 429 -12.79 66.40 94.68
CA ALA A 429 -12.36 65.42 93.67
C ALA A 429 -13.24 65.45 92.42
N GLN A 430 -14.54 65.75 92.59
CA GLN A 430 -15.47 65.94 91.47
C GLN A 430 -15.14 67.18 90.63
N ARG A 431 -14.67 68.27 91.26
CA ARG A 431 -14.22 69.49 90.54
C ARG A 431 -12.92 69.28 89.78
N GLU A 432 -11.95 68.60 90.37
CA GLU A 432 -10.71 68.23 89.68
C GLU A 432 -10.98 67.31 88.47
N LEU A 433 -11.91 66.35 88.60
CA LEU A 433 -12.35 65.51 87.47
C LEU A 433 -13.11 66.31 86.41
N ALA A 434 -13.95 67.27 86.80
CA ALA A 434 -14.63 68.16 85.85
C ALA A 434 -13.62 68.98 85.04
N VAL A 435 -12.60 69.55 85.70
CA VAL A 435 -11.49 70.26 85.04
C VAL A 435 -10.70 69.35 84.11
N ALA A 436 -10.42 68.11 84.52
CA ALA A 436 -9.72 67.13 83.69
C ALA A 436 -10.52 66.73 82.44
N VAL A 437 -11.84 66.59 82.57
CA VAL A 437 -12.78 66.30 81.48
C VAL A 437 -12.91 67.49 80.54
N GLU A 438 -13.03 68.72 81.07
CA GLU A 438 -13.05 69.96 80.27
C GLU A 438 -11.75 70.17 79.49
N PHE A 439 -10.61 69.88 80.13
CA PHE A 439 -9.31 69.94 79.49
C PHE A 439 -9.18 68.90 78.38
N ALA A 440 -9.58 67.64 78.63
CA ALA A 440 -9.61 66.59 77.62
C ALA A 440 -10.57 66.91 76.47
N ALA A 441 -11.73 67.53 76.75
CA ALA A 441 -12.75 67.96 75.79
C ALA A 441 -12.32 69.18 74.95
N GLY A 442 -11.28 69.91 75.37
CA GLY A 442 -10.92 71.20 74.78
C GLY A 442 -11.96 72.30 75.01
N VAL A 443 -12.88 72.12 75.95
CA VAL A 443 -13.94 73.10 76.29
C VAL A 443 -13.40 74.07 77.34
N PRO A 444 -13.63 75.39 77.24
CA PRO A 444 -13.22 76.34 78.28
C PRO A 444 -13.99 76.09 79.58
N SER A 445 -13.27 76.12 80.70
CA SER A 445 -13.86 76.00 82.04
C SER A 445 -14.69 77.25 82.36
N PRO A 446 -15.81 77.12 83.10
CA PRO A 446 -16.59 78.25 83.59
C PRO A 446 -15.72 79.27 84.33
N ASP A 447 -16.13 80.54 84.36
CA ASP A 447 -15.33 81.65 84.90
C ASP A 447 -14.87 81.41 86.35
N GLU A 448 -15.68 80.70 87.13
CA GLU A 448 -15.40 80.33 88.54
C GLU A 448 -14.32 79.23 88.68
N ALA A 449 -14.11 78.39 87.65
CA ALA A 449 -13.19 77.24 87.68
C ALA A 449 -11.89 77.47 86.87
N ARG A 450 -11.64 78.68 86.36
CA ARG A 450 -10.46 79.00 85.54
C ARG A 450 -9.14 78.91 86.31
N GLU A 451 -9.12 79.33 87.57
CA GLU A 451 -7.94 79.25 88.45
C GLU A 451 -7.62 77.79 88.80
N GLU A 452 -8.64 76.99 89.09
CA GLU A 452 -8.54 75.55 89.35
C GLU A 452 -7.94 74.80 88.14
N ARG A 453 -8.36 75.16 86.92
CA ARG A 453 -7.75 74.62 85.68
C ARG A 453 -6.29 74.99 85.50
N MET A 454 -5.91 76.23 85.79
CA MET A 454 -4.52 76.67 85.66
C MET A 454 -3.60 75.91 86.63
N GLN A 455 -4.05 75.73 87.88
CA GLN A 455 -3.32 74.97 88.90
C GLN A 455 -3.21 73.48 88.54
N TRP A 456 -4.30 72.89 88.04
CA TRP A 456 -4.31 71.50 87.58
C TRP A 456 -3.35 71.28 86.40
N GLN A 457 -3.33 72.18 85.41
CA GLN A 457 -2.39 72.12 84.27
C GLN A 457 -0.93 72.22 84.72
N LEU A 458 -0.61 73.09 85.69
CA LEU A 458 0.73 73.20 86.27
C LEU A 458 1.15 71.91 86.98
N GLN A 459 0.24 71.28 87.73
CA GLN A 459 0.51 70.00 88.40
C GLN A 459 0.72 68.87 87.40
N GLN A 460 -0.08 68.78 86.35
CA GLN A 460 0.09 67.78 85.29
C GLN A 460 1.40 67.94 84.52
N LEU A 461 1.82 69.18 84.22
CA LEU A 461 3.14 69.44 83.62
C LEU A 461 4.30 69.03 84.52
N GLN A 462 4.20 69.28 85.83
CA GLN A 462 5.21 68.83 86.80
C GLN A 462 5.26 67.30 86.93
N GLN A 463 4.12 66.61 86.84
CA GLN A 463 4.04 65.15 86.86
C GLN A 463 4.57 64.53 85.56
N ALA A 464 4.23 65.08 84.39
CA ALA A 464 4.77 64.65 83.10
C ALA A 464 6.30 64.81 83.02
N MET A 465 6.84 65.92 83.54
CA MET A 465 8.29 66.16 83.63
C MET A 465 9.01 65.22 84.61
N LYS A 466 8.32 64.72 85.64
CA LYS A 466 8.84 63.68 86.55
C LYS A 466 8.73 62.27 85.98
N GLY A 467 7.65 61.96 85.26
CA GLY A 467 7.40 60.64 84.66
C GLY A 467 8.22 60.36 83.40
N GLY A 468 8.47 61.38 82.56
CA GLY A 468 9.30 61.28 81.35
C GLY A 468 10.79 60.99 81.61
N ALA A 469 11.22 60.94 82.87
CA ALA A 469 12.57 60.52 83.26
C ALA A 469 12.68 59.00 83.56
N GLN A 470 11.57 58.24 83.50
CA GLN A 470 11.54 56.82 83.86
C GLN A 470 11.15 55.84 82.74
N ASP A 471 10.77 56.31 81.54
CA ASP A 471 10.49 55.45 80.38
C ASP A 471 11.42 55.79 79.19
N GLU A 472 12.62 55.20 79.21
CA GLU A 472 13.41 54.79 78.04
C GLU A 472 13.79 53.31 78.27
N PRO A 473 13.82 52.43 77.24
CA PRO A 473 14.01 52.73 75.81
C PRO A 473 12.82 52.40 74.89
#